data_AF-A0AA40PQ31-F1
#
_entry.id   AF-A0AA40PQ31-F1
#
_cell.length_a   1.000
_cell.length_b   1.000
_cell.length_c   1.000
_cell.angle_alpha   90.00
_cell.angle_beta   90.00
_cell.angle_gamma   90.00
#
_symmetry.space_group_name_H-M   'P 1'
#
loop_
_entity.id
_entity.type
_entity.pdbx_description
1 polymer ?
#
loop_
_entity_poly.entity_id
_entity_poly.type
_entity_poly.pdbx_seq_one_letter_code
_entity_poly.pdbx_strand_id
1 'polypeptide(L)'
;MTPLPGLDPSFLPSSSSPRHPRPPYSSSFVTALALLVLAFAFCLLGALCFIFGAPSPIGIIALSLAGGFLISALLTYMRSFLKPLPEKPCIPPLHPQAKPREEALLPPKMSPTKIPPQKIPIICPRSWTLDAVAEKLKDLFDLPSPSSEISDKKAKFSLKGKRYPQFILNCFKGHPFDQALQDPSQGAFVVQVSPCMSYDNNIGRTLAILTRVEKDCWETIRFQVPLVQDMRTLSLKQNVCGEWKQKEEKSPSPAAHLILVRPPTLESLLSLEQRRELKGKAITLANINKAQAFYALVETYTNIFETCKNKGIKHLQIDLFGTKDLYSGQDDYDTWQYGCQLAFLESLRHLFIQGQEMPLLSITLQNYQEVPLLKGVRKAFPKD
;
A
#
# COMPACT_ATOMS: atom_id res chain seq x y z
N MET A 1 -19.86 31.28 -42.89
CA MET A 1 -18.78 31.21 -43.87
C MET A 1 -17.49 30.89 -43.13
N THR A 2 -16.95 29.70 -43.34
CA THR A 2 -15.53 29.35 -43.10
C THR A 2 -14.81 29.47 -44.45
N PRO A 3 -13.50 29.78 -44.49
CA PRO A 3 -12.50 28.71 -44.37
C PRO A 3 -11.17 29.07 -43.65
N LEU A 4 -10.48 28.02 -43.18
CA LEU A 4 -9.02 27.87 -42.92
C LEU A 4 -8.21 28.01 -44.24
N PRO A 5 -6.85 28.00 -44.34
CA PRO A 5 -5.82 27.40 -43.45
C PRO A 5 -4.44 28.15 -43.32
N GLY A 6 -3.51 27.62 -42.51
CA GLY A 6 -2.09 28.02 -42.53
C GLY A 6 -1.20 27.41 -41.43
N LEU A 7 -0.78 26.15 -41.61
CA LEU A 7 0.53 25.60 -41.16
C LEU A 7 1.56 26.02 -42.23
N ASP A 8 2.85 26.27 -42.05
CA ASP A 8 3.95 25.82 -41.16
C ASP A 8 5.19 26.68 -41.58
N PRO A 9 6.48 26.44 -41.20
CA PRO A 9 7.12 25.95 -39.99
C PRO A 9 8.28 26.92 -39.57
N SER A 10 9.23 26.45 -38.76
CA SER A 10 10.55 27.05 -38.41
C SER A 10 10.59 28.04 -37.23
N PHE A 11 10.90 27.51 -36.03
CA PHE A 11 12.02 27.95 -35.17
C PHE A 11 12.09 27.01 -33.94
N LEU A 12 12.93 25.98 -34.04
CA LEU A 12 13.75 25.48 -32.92
C LEU A 12 15.16 26.06 -33.14
N PRO A 13 16.05 26.19 -32.13
CA PRO A 13 16.07 25.42 -30.89
C PRO A 13 16.42 26.21 -29.60
N SER A 14 16.07 25.67 -28.44
CA SER A 14 17.05 25.59 -27.34
C SER A 14 16.80 24.33 -26.53
N SER A 15 17.73 23.40 -26.64
CA SER A 15 17.75 22.18 -25.85
C SER A 15 18.14 22.51 -24.41
N SER A 16 17.17 22.54 -23.49
CA SER A 16 17.49 22.32 -22.08
C SER A 16 17.68 20.82 -21.88
N SER A 17 18.94 20.41 -21.80
CA SER A 17 19.37 19.07 -21.41
C SER A 17 18.54 18.50 -20.23
N PRO A 18 18.13 17.22 -20.25
CA PRO A 18 17.38 16.63 -19.16
C PRO A 18 18.28 16.60 -17.91
N ARG A 19 17.97 17.46 -16.93
CA ARG A 19 18.54 17.31 -15.58
C ARG A 19 18.09 15.96 -15.03
N HIS A 20 19.03 15.01 -14.98
CA HIS A 20 18.85 13.76 -14.26
C HIS A 20 18.33 14.02 -12.84
N PRO A 21 17.40 13.19 -12.33
CA PRO A 21 17.02 13.25 -10.93
C PRO A 21 18.23 12.88 -10.08
N ARG A 22 18.70 13.82 -9.26
CA ARG A 22 19.68 13.54 -8.21
C ARG A 22 19.13 12.42 -7.32
N PRO A 23 19.92 11.39 -6.95
CA PRO A 23 19.52 10.45 -5.92
C PRO A 23 19.31 11.20 -4.60
N PRO A 24 18.46 10.69 -3.69
CA PRO A 24 18.07 11.44 -2.50
C PRO A 24 19.30 11.66 -1.62
N TYR A 25 19.74 12.91 -1.52
CA TYR A 25 20.72 13.39 -0.53
C TYR A 25 20.19 13.31 0.92
N SER A 26 18.97 12.80 1.13
CA SER A 26 18.25 12.91 2.40
C SER A 26 18.62 11.85 3.45
N SER A 27 19.05 10.64 3.06
CA SER A 27 19.29 9.58 4.05
C SER A 27 20.53 9.86 4.90
N SER A 28 21.65 10.26 4.28
CA SER A 28 22.89 10.57 5.00
C SER A 28 22.76 11.80 5.91
N PHE A 29 21.99 12.80 5.50
CA PHE A 29 21.74 14.00 6.32
C PHE A 29 20.84 13.68 7.53
N VAL A 30 19.76 12.91 7.34
CA VAL A 30 18.88 12.49 8.42
C VAL A 30 19.61 11.60 9.43
N THR A 31 20.46 10.68 8.96
CA THR A 31 21.30 9.86 9.84
C THR A 31 22.33 10.69 10.60
N ALA A 32 22.99 11.65 9.94
CA ALA A 32 23.93 12.55 10.62
C ALA A 32 23.23 13.42 11.70
N LEU A 33 22.03 13.92 11.39
CA LEU A 33 21.23 14.69 12.34
C LEU A 33 20.79 13.85 13.55
N ALA A 34 20.35 12.61 13.32
CA ALA A 34 19.98 11.69 14.39
C ALA A 34 21.16 11.36 15.32
N LEU A 35 22.36 11.16 14.76
CA LEU A 35 23.59 10.94 15.53
C LEU A 35 24.00 12.18 16.34
N LEU A 36 23.82 13.39 15.81
CA LEU A 36 24.05 14.63 16.56
C LEU A 36 23.09 14.81 17.73
N VAL A 37 21.80 14.48 17.55
CA VAL A 37 20.80 14.53 18.62
C VAL A 37 21.16 13.54 19.74
N LEU A 38 21.59 12.32 19.38
CA LEU A 38 22.07 11.34 20.36
C LEU A 38 23.31 11.84 21.10
N ALA A 39 24.30 12.39 20.39
CA ALA A 39 25.49 12.96 21.02
C ALA A 39 25.13 14.06 22.03
N PHE A 40 24.21 14.95 21.67
CA PHE A 40 23.73 16.01 22.56
C PHE A 40 23.02 15.47 23.80
N ALA A 41 22.15 14.46 23.64
CA ALA A 41 21.46 13.82 24.76
C ALA A 41 22.43 13.15 25.75
N PHE A 42 23.46 12.46 25.24
CA PHE A 42 24.48 11.83 26.08
C PHE A 42 25.42 12.85 26.74
N CYS A 43 25.73 13.98 26.08
CA CYS A 43 26.45 15.09 26.70
C CYS A 43 25.66 15.71 27.87
N LEU A 44 24.36 15.96 27.68
CA LEU A 44 23.49 16.46 28.74
C LEU A 44 23.40 15.48 29.90
N LEU A 45 23.24 14.19 29.61
CA LEU A 45 23.22 13.15 30.63
C LEU A 45 24.53 13.10 31.42
N GLY A 46 25.68 13.18 30.73
CA GLY A 46 27.00 13.28 31.36
C GLY A 46 27.12 14.50 32.27
N ALA A 47 26.75 15.69 31.77
CA ALA A 47 26.80 16.93 32.55
C ALA A 47 25.90 16.89 33.80
N LEU A 48 24.68 16.33 33.67
CA LEU A 48 23.76 16.16 34.80
C LEU A 48 24.33 15.18 35.84
N CYS A 49 24.96 14.09 35.41
CA CYS A 49 25.63 13.16 36.33
C CYS A 49 26.73 13.85 37.16
N PHE A 50 27.50 14.77 36.56
CA PHE A 50 28.52 15.55 37.29
C PHE A 50 27.91 16.60 38.23
N ILE A 51 26.81 17.26 37.83
CA ILE A 51 26.13 18.27 38.66
C ILE A 51 25.45 17.64 39.88
N PHE A 52 24.86 16.45 39.73
CA PHE A 52 24.13 15.76 40.81
C PHE A 52 24.98 14.78 41.62
N GLY A 53 26.31 14.78 41.45
CA GLY A 53 27.23 13.98 42.26
C GLY A 53 27.09 12.47 42.07
N ALA A 54 26.58 12.02 40.91
CA ALA A 54 26.51 10.62 40.56
C ALA A 54 27.92 10.01 40.45
N PRO A 55 28.11 8.69 40.67
CA PRO A 55 29.42 8.07 40.63
C PRO A 55 30.12 8.33 39.29
N SER A 56 31.37 8.81 39.39
CA SER A 56 32.23 9.21 38.27
C SER A 56 32.26 8.26 37.06
N PRO A 57 32.17 6.91 37.18
CA PRO A 57 32.19 6.04 35.99
C PRO A 57 30.99 6.25 35.05
N ILE A 58 29.80 6.57 35.56
CA ILE A 58 28.59 6.70 34.71
C ILE A 58 28.66 7.97 33.86
N GLY A 59 29.11 9.07 34.45
CA GLY A 59 29.33 10.34 33.74
C GLY A 59 30.41 10.21 32.66
N ILE A 60 31.50 9.50 32.96
CA ILE A 60 32.58 9.25 32.00
C ILE A 60 32.09 8.40 30.82
N ILE A 61 31.36 7.31 31.08
CA ILE A 61 30.81 6.43 30.03
C ILE A 61 29.85 7.22 29.11
N ALA A 62 28.98 8.05 29.69
CA ALA A 62 28.04 8.87 28.92
C ALA A 62 28.79 9.87 27.99
N LEU A 63 29.84 10.52 28.50
CA LEU A 63 30.66 11.43 27.69
C LEU A 63 31.47 10.70 26.60
N SER A 64 31.99 9.49 26.88
CA SER A 64 32.66 8.67 25.86
C SER A 64 31.71 8.25 24.74
N LEU A 65 30.47 7.89 25.07
CA LEU A 65 29.44 7.57 24.08
C LEU A 65 29.06 8.80 23.24
N ALA A 66 28.93 9.97 23.86
CA ALA A 66 28.68 11.23 23.14
C ALA A 66 29.80 11.54 22.13
N GLY A 67 31.06 11.34 22.52
CA GLY A 67 32.21 11.46 21.61
C GLY A 67 32.14 10.48 20.43
N GLY A 68 31.77 9.22 20.68
CA GLY A 68 31.60 8.21 19.64
C GLY A 68 30.51 8.56 18.63
N PHE A 69 29.39 9.11 19.09
CA PHE A 69 28.31 9.58 18.22
C PHE A 69 28.72 10.81 17.39
N LEU A 70 29.48 11.76 17.98
CA LEU A 70 30.04 12.91 17.28
C LEU A 70 30.99 12.52 16.15
N ILE A 71 31.93 11.59 16.42
CA ILE A 71 32.86 11.08 15.42
C ILE A 71 32.09 10.37 14.29
N SER A 72 31.10 9.54 14.65
CA SER A 72 30.27 8.83 13.67
C SER A 72 29.44 9.78 12.79
N ALA A 73 28.90 10.85 13.37
CA ALA A 73 28.19 11.89 12.62
C ALA A 73 29.14 12.61 11.64
N LEU A 74 30.35 12.96 12.09
CA LEU A 74 31.36 13.63 11.27
C LEU A 74 31.81 12.74 10.10
N LEU A 75 32.06 11.46 10.35
CA LEU A 75 32.43 10.49 9.31
C LEU A 75 31.30 10.29 8.30
N THR A 76 30.06 10.19 8.76
CA THR A 76 28.88 10.08 7.89
C THR A 76 28.71 11.32 7.02
N TYR A 77 28.94 12.50 7.60
CA TYR A 77 28.91 13.78 6.90
C TYR A 77 30.03 13.86 5.85
N MET A 78 31.28 13.56 6.20
CA MET A 78 32.42 13.60 5.28
C MET A 78 32.28 12.60 4.12
N ARG A 79 31.76 11.40 4.39
CA ARG A 79 31.49 10.37 3.36
C ARG A 79 30.43 10.80 2.34
N SER A 80 29.58 11.78 2.68
CA SER A 80 28.62 12.37 1.75
C SER A 80 29.25 13.33 0.73
N PHE A 81 30.43 13.90 1.05
CA PHE A 81 31.18 14.78 0.14
C PHE A 81 32.20 14.04 -0.73
N LEU A 82 32.68 12.87 -0.28
CA LEU A 82 33.72 12.08 -0.95
C LEU A 82 33.20 11.10 -2.01
N LYS A 83 31.91 11.13 -2.39
CA LYS A 83 31.43 10.33 -3.52
C LYS A 83 32.09 10.85 -4.81
N PRO A 84 32.87 10.02 -5.54
CA PRO A 84 33.46 10.45 -6.80
C PRO A 84 32.35 10.80 -7.81
N LEU A 85 32.53 11.91 -8.51
CA LEU A 85 31.71 12.28 -9.66
C LEU A 85 31.77 11.13 -10.68
N PRO A 86 30.62 10.66 -11.21
CA PRO A 86 30.64 9.67 -12.29
C PRO A 86 31.34 10.26 -13.52
N GLU A 87 32.26 9.48 -14.08
CA GLU A 87 32.94 9.76 -15.34
C GLU A 87 31.92 10.09 -16.44
N LYS A 88 32.27 11.12 -17.23
CA LYS A 88 31.52 11.59 -18.39
C LYS A 88 31.33 10.43 -19.38
N PRO A 89 30.10 10.13 -19.86
CA PRO A 89 29.93 9.16 -20.93
C PRO A 89 30.51 9.72 -22.24
N CYS A 90 31.48 9.02 -22.83
CA CYS A 90 31.90 9.21 -24.21
C CYS A 90 30.70 8.94 -25.14
N ILE A 91 30.34 9.93 -25.96
CA ILE A 91 29.31 9.84 -26.99
C ILE A 91 29.90 9.07 -28.20
N PRO A 92 29.35 7.93 -28.63
CA PRO A 92 29.68 7.35 -29.94
C PRO A 92 28.98 8.14 -31.06
N PRO A 93 29.59 8.31 -32.24
CA PRO A 93 29.05 9.11 -33.31
C PRO A 93 27.78 8.48 -33.93
N LEU A 94 26.79 9.33 -34.21
CA LEU A 94 25.59 8.99 -34.97
C LEU A 94 25.96 8.50 -36.38
N HIS A 95 25.50 7.30 -36.74
CA HIS A 95 25.37 6.90 -38.14
C HIS A 95 23.89 6.62 -38.47
N PRO A 96 23.41 7.05 -39.64
CA PRO A 96 21.99 7.13 -39.95
C PRO A 96 21.35 5.75 -40.21
N GLN A 97 20.15 5.54 -39.65
CA GLN A 97 19.33 4.36 -39.88
C GLN A 97 18.84 4.27 -41.33
N ALA A 98 19.11 3.15 -41.99
CA ALA A 98 18.40 2.72 -43.19
C ALA A 98 17.07 2.05 -42.78
N LYS A 99 15.95 2.52 -43.35
CA LYS A 99 14.61 1.91 -43.27
C LYS A 99 14.64 0.48 -43.84
N PRO A 100 14.06 -0.52 -43.16
CA PRO A 100 13.58 -1.72 -43.83
C PRO A 100 12.15 -1.55 -44.33
N ARG A 101 11.93 -2.12 -45.51
CA ARG A 101 10.78 -2.09 -46.39
C ARG A 101 9.60 -2.87 -45.79
N GLU A 102 8.40 -2.31 -45.91
CA GLU A 102 7.13 -2.90 -45.49
C GLU A 102 6.74 -3.99 -46.50
N GLU A 103 6.85 -5.26 -46.11
CA GLU A 103 6.26 -6.39 -46.84
C GLU A 103 4.95 -6.79 -46.16
N ALA A 104 3.86 -6.65 -46.91
CA ALA A 104 2.51 -6.97 -46.50
C ALA A 104 2.34 -8.48 -46.28
N LEU A 105 2.15 -8.89 -45.02
CA LEU A 105 1.67 -10.22 -44.65
C LEU A 105 0.18 -10.12 -44.28
N LEU A 106 -0.64 -10.84 -45.05
CA LEU A 106 -2.09 -10.95 -44.91
C LEU A 106 -2.51 -11.40 -43.49
N PRO A 107 -3.64 -10.89 -42.95
CA PRO A 107 -4.09 -11.24 -41.61
C PRO A 107 -4.63 -12.68 -41.55
N PRO A 108 -4.28 -13.47 -40.52
CA PRO A 108 -4.89 -14.78 -40.30
C PRO A 108 -6.34 -14.61 -39.84
N LYS A 109 -7.23 -15.46 -40.38
CA LYS A 109 -8.64 -15.60 -39.97
C LYS A 109 -8.75 -15.78 -38.45
N MET A 110 -9.20 -14.75 -37.73
CA MET A 110 -9.59 -14.88 -36.33
C MET A 110 -11.01 -15.47 -36.25
N SER A 111 -11.07 -16.61 -35.57
CA SER A 111 -12.26 -17.20 -34.95
C SER A 111 -13.00 -16.19 -34.03
N PRO A 112 -14.29 -16.40 -33.77
CA PRO A 112 -15.21 -15.35 -33.35
C PRO A 112 -14.87 -14.72 -32.00
N THR A 113 -14.96 -13.40 -32.00
CA THR A 113 -14.83 -12.47 -30.89
C THR A 113 -15.62 -12.92 -29.67
N LYS A 114 -14.91 -13.38 -28.62
CA LYS A 114 -15.51 -13.41 -27.27
C LYS A 114 -15.83 -11.98 -26.89
N ILE A 115 -17.11 -11.67 -26.76
CA ILE A 115 -17.61 -10.40 -26.21
C ILE A 115 -16.93 -10.21 -24.85
N PRO A 116 -16.20 -9.09 -24.62
CA PRO A 116 -15.59 -8.86 -23.31
C PRO A 116 -16.70 -8.78 -22.24
N PRO A 117 -16.52 -9.41 -21.08
CA PRO A 117 -17.53 -9.40 -20.02
C PRO A 117 -17.85 -7.95 -19.63
N GLN A 118 -19.13 -7.60 -19.56
CA GLN A 118 -19.57 -6.27 -19.15
C GLN A 118 -18.99 -5.94 -17.77
N LYS A 119 -18.18 -4.87 -17.69
CA LYS A 119 -17.58 -4.41 -16.43
C LYS A 119 -18.70 -3.87 -15.55
N ILE A 120 -18.94 -4.51 -14.41
CA ILE A 120 -19.93 -4.05 -13.41
C ILE A 120 -19.58 -2.61 -13.02
N PRO A 121 -20.52 -1.65 -13.08
CA PRO A 121 -20.23 -0.26 -12.76
C PRO A 121 -19.99 -0.11 -11.25
N ILE A 122 -18.97 0.66 -10.87
CA ILE A 122 -18.72 1.06 -9.48
C ILE A 122 -19.70 2.18 -9.11
N ILE A 123 -20.43 2.00 -8.00
CA ILE A 123 -21.42 2.96 -7.51
C ILE A 123 -20.80 3.79 -6.40
N CYS A 124 -20.48 5.06 -6.68
CA CYS A 124 -20.00 6.00 -5.67
C CYS A 124 -21.14 6.35 -4.68
N PRO A 125 -20.92 6.25 -3.36
CA PRO A 125 -21.94 6.60 -2.38
C PRO A 125 -22.20 8.12 -2.39
N ARG A 126 -23.47 8.50 -2.18
CA ARG A 126 -23.90 9.91 -2.12
C ARG A 126 -23.35 10.64 -0.88
N SER A 127 -23.13 9.92 0.20
CA SER A 127 -22.61 10.44 1.46
C SER A 127 -21.64 9.44 2.10
N TRP A 128 -20.61 9.94 2.78
CA TRP A 128 -19.61 9.13 3.49
C TRP A 128 -19.88 9.19 4.99
N THR A 129 -20.97 8.55 5.40
CA THR A 129 -21.48 8.57 6.78
C THR A 129 -21.58 7.16 7.34
N LEU A 130 -21.67 7.06 8.66
CA LEU A 130 -21.91 5.78 9.33
C LEU A 130 -23.24 5.13 8.89
N ASP A 131 -24.27 5.92 8.60
CA ASP A 131 -25.55 5.43 8.05
C ASP A 131 -25.35 4.73 6.71
N ALA A 132 -24.62 5.34 5.78
CA ALA A 132 -24.35 4.74 4.48
C ALA A 132 -23.57 3.42 4.60
N VAL A 133 -22.61 3.34 5.54
CA VAL A 133 -21.89 2.10 5.86
C VAL A 133 -22.86 1.04 6.37
N ALA A 134 -23.73 1.40 7.32
CA ALA A 134 -24.68 0.48 7.93
C ALA A 134 -25.71 -0.06 6.93
N GLU A 135 -26.25 0.79 6.06
CA GLU A 135 -27.17 0.37 4.99
C GLU A 135 -26.49 -0.62 4.04
N LYS A 136 -25.28 -0.29 3.58
CA LYS A 136 -24.53 -1.18 2.69
C LYS A 136 -24.19 -2.53 3.34
N LEU A 137 -23.95 -2.55 4.65
CA LEU A 137 -23.75 -3.79 5.41
C LEU A 137 -25.04 -4.63 5.45
N LYS A 138 -26.20 -4.03 5.75
CA LYS A 138 -27.51 -4.72 5.74
C LYS A 138 -27.85 -5.31 4.36
N ASP A 139 -27.47 -4.60 3.30
CA ASP A 139 -27.72 -5.04 1.92
C ASP A 139 -26.91 -6.28 1.54
N LEU A 140 -25.66 -6.37 2.02
CA LEU A 140 -24.70 -7.38 1.60
C LEU A 140 -24.67 -8.61 2.52
N PHE A 141 -25.01 -8.45 3.79
CA PHE A 141 -24.75 -9.44 4.83
C PHE A 141 -25.94 -9.71 5.74
N ASP A 142 -25.96 -10.92 6.28
CA ASP A 142 -26.76 -11.31 7.42
C ASP A 142 -25.84 -11.55 8.64
N LEU A 143 -26.34 -11.22 9.83
CA LEU A 143 -25.67 -11.55 11.08
C LEU A 143 -25.99 -13.01 11.47
N PRO A 144 -25.00 -13.90 11.65
CA PRO A 144 -25.26 -15.28 12.04
C PRO A 144 -25.87 -15.35 13.45
N SER A 145 -27.12 -15.82 13.54
CA SER A 145 -27.85 -16.10 14.79
C SER A 145 -27.21 -17.26 15.59
N PRO A 146 -27.35 -17.32 16.94
CA PRO A 146 -28.46 -16.76 17.73
C PRO A 146 -28.13 -15.49 18.54
N SER A 147 -26.92 -14.92 18.45
CA SER A 147 -26.61 -13.66 19.13
C SER A 147 -26.82 -12.50 18.17
N SER A 148 -28.02 -11.91 18.15
CA SER A 148 -28.33 -10.68 17.42
C SER A 148 -27.45 -9.49 17.84
N GLU A 149 -26.61 -9.65 18.88
CA GLU A 149 -25.79 -8.60 19.45
C GLU A 149 -24.28 -8.78 19.20
N ILE A 150 -23.60 -7.69 18.83
CA ILE A 150 -22.14 -7.59 18.85
C ILE A 150 -21.70 -6.62 19.95
N SER A 151 -21.24 -7.18 21.08
CA SER A 151 -20.74 -6.44 22.26
C SER A 151 -19.62 -5.45 21.94
N ASP A 152 -19.55 -4.34 22.71
CA ASP A 152 -18.46 -3.35 22.76
C ASP A 152 -17.07 -3.95 22.93
N LYS A 153 -17.00 -5.04 23.69
CA LYS A 153 -15.74 -5.69 24.07
C LYS A 153 -15.33 -6.80 23.11
N LYS A 154 -16.10 -7.05 22.05
CA LYS A 154 -15.82 -8.18 21.15
C LYS A 154 -14.56 -7.88 20.35
N ALA A 155 -13.55 -8.73 20.47
CA ALA A 155 -12.31 -8.62 19.69
C ALA A 155 -12.46 -9.13 18.25
N LYS A 156 -13.56 -9.84 17.94
CA LYS A 156 -13.85 -10.36 16.60
C LYS A 156 -15.33 -10.63 16.35
N PHE A 157 -15.78 -10.53 15.10
CA PHE A 157 -17.10 -10.98 14.66
C PHE A 157 -17.05 -11.51 13.22
N SER A 158 -18.12 -12.18 12.81
CA SER A 158 -18.27 -12.71 11.46
C SER A 158 -19.63 -12.35 10.91
N LEU A 159 -19.70 -12.10 9.61
CA LEU A 159 -20.92 -11.85 8.85
C LEU A 159 -21.04 -12.87 7.73
N LYS A 160 -22.26 -13.28 7.41
CA LYS A 160 -22.56 -14.24 6.35
C LYS A 160 -23.08 -13.49 5.12
N GLY A 161 -22.56 -13.80 3.94
CA GLY A 161 -23.03 -13.17 2.71
C GLY A 161 -24.51 -13.49 2.45
N LYS A 162 -25.33 -12.46 2.24
CA LYS A 162 -26.79 -12.63 2.07
C LYS A 162 -27.13 -13.34 0.75
N ARG A 163 -26.47 -12.93 -0.34
CA ARG A 163 -26.60 -13.58 -1.66
C ARG A 163 -25.73 -14.82 -1.81
N TYR A 164 -24.68 -14.94 -1.01
CA TYR A 164 -23.72 -16.05 -1.04
C TYR A 164 -23.50 -16.55 0.39
N PRO A 165 -24.40 -17.41 0.90
CA PRO A 165 -24.34 -17.87 2.29
C PRO A 165 -23.05 -18.60 2.66
N GLN A 166 -22.33 -19.17 1.70
CA GLN A 166 -21.02 -19.80 1.90
C GLN A 166 -19.90 -18.79 2.15
N PHE A 167 -20.08 -17.53 1.77
CA PHE A 167 -19.10 -16.47 1.97
C PHE A 167 -19.15 -15.95 3.41
N ILE A 168 -17.99 -15.89 4.07
CA ILE A 168 -17.85 -15.36 5.42
C ILE A 168 -16.91 -14.16 5.43
N LEU A 169 -17.38 -13.02 5.93
CA LEU A 169 -16.55 -11.87 6.27
C LEU A 169 -16.21 -11.93 7.75
N ASN A 170 -14.94 -12.13 8.08
CA ASN A 170 -14.44 -12.06 9.45
C ASN A 170 -13.82 -10.69 9.71
N CYS A 171 -14.05 -10.11 10.88
CA CYS A 171 -13.40 -8.88 11.32
C CYS A 171 -12.80 -9.12 12.69
N PHE A 172 -11.51 -8.81 12.88
CA PHE A 172 -10.87 -8.95 14.19
C PHE A 172 -9.84 -7.87 14.48
N LYS A 173 -9.66 -7.62 15.77
CA LYS A 173 -8.61 -6.79 16.35
C LYS A 173 -7.49 -7.69 16.89
N GLY A 174 -6.25 -7.52 16.43
CA GLY A 174 -5.12 -8.28 16.95
C GLY A 174 -3.94 -8.38 15.98
N HIS A 175 -3.00 -9.27 16.26
CA HIS A 175 -1.88 -9.59 15.38
C HIS A 175 -2.36 -10.42 14.16
N PRO A 176 -1.79 -10.26 12.95
CA PRO A 176 -2.22 -11.01 11.75
C PRO A 176 -2.13 -12.55 11.88
N PHE A 177 -1.40 -13.06 12.87
CA PHE A 177 -1.28 -14.51 13.14
C PHE A 177 -2.13 -14.99 14.33
N ASP A 178 -2.86 -14.11 15.02
CA ASP A 178 -3.76 -14.51 16.12
C ASP A 178 -5.03 -15.22 15.61
N GLN A 179 -5.35 -15.02 14.33
CA GLN A 179 -6.48 -15.65 13.65
C GLN A 179 -5.98 -16.37 12.41
N ALA A 180 -5.90 -17.70 12.50
CA ALA A 180 -5.54 -18.55 11.37
C ALA A 180 -6.57 -18.43 10.25
N LEU A 181 -6.10 -18.56 9.00
CA LEU A 181 -6.99 -18.79 7.85
C LEU A 181 -7.65 -20.16 7.98
N GLN A 182 -8.86 -20.27 7.46
CA GLN A 182 -9.65 -21.51 7.53
C GLN A 182 -8.98 -22.68 6.78
N ASP A 183 -8.42 -22.40 5.61
CA ASP A 183 -7.55 -23.32 4.87
C ASP A 183 -6.32 -22.54 4.37
N PRO A 184 -5.16 -22.69 5.05
CA PRO A 184 -3.91 -22.05 4.64
C PRO A 184 -3.45 -22.45 3.24
N SER A 185 -3.74 -23.68 2.77
CA SER A 185 -3.30 -24.17 1.45
C SER A 185 -3.99 -23.44 0.29
N GLN A 186 -5.17 -22.90 0.54
CA GLN A 186 -5.92 -22.04 -0.37
C GLN A 186 -5.99 -20.59 0.16
N GLY A 187 -5.05 -20.24 1.03
CA GLY A 187 -5.00 -18.98 1.74
C GLY A 187 -4.02 -17.98 1.14
N ALA A 188 -4.31 -16.69 1.32
CA ALA A 188 -3.39 -15.62 0.99
C ALA A 188 -3.40 -14.49 2.01
N PHE A 189 -2.23 -13.91 2.25
CA PHE A 189 -2.09 -12.66 2.99
C PHE A 189 -1.78 -11.54 2.00
N VAL A 190 -2.53 -10.44 2.10
CA VAL A 190 -2.26 -9.22 1.34
C VAL A 190 -1.31 -8.36 2.15
N VAL A 191 -0.27 -7.79 1.56
CA VAL A 191 0.65 -6.86 2.22
C VAL A 191 0.76 -5.56 1.45
N GLN A 192 0.70 -4.44 2.17
CA GLN A 192 0.88 -3.12 1.60
C GLN A 192 2.37 -2.84 1.43
N VAL A 193 2.77 -2.40 0.24
CA VAL A 193 4.17 -2.19 -0.11
C VAL A 193 4.42 -0.81 -0.70
N SER A 194 5.64 -0.31 -0.50
CA SER A 194 6.14 0.89 -1.17
C SER A 194 6.31 0.63 -2.68
N PRO A 195 6.46 1.69 -3.51
CA PRO A 195 6.56 1.54 -4.97
C PRO A 195 7.68 0.59 -5.40
N CYS A 196 8.83 0.63 -4.73
CA CYS A 196 9.99 -0.21 -5.05
C CYS A 196 9.92 -1.62 -4.45
N MET A 197 8.88 -1.91 -3.65
CA MET A 197 8.70 -3.18 -2.95
C MET A 197 9.94 -3.58 -2.13
N SER A 198 10.53 -2.62 -1.42
CA SER A 198 11.68 -2.90 -0.54
C SER A 198 11.25 -3.84 0.59
N TYR A 199 12.01 -4.91 0.82
CA TYR A 199 11.79 -5.84 1.93
C TYR A 199 12.04 -5.17 3.30
N ASP A 200 13.08 -4.35 3.39
CA ASP A 200 13.57 -3.80 4.66
C ASP A 200 12.77 -2.57 5.14
N ASN A 201 12.08 -1.86 4.23
CA ASN A 201 11.36 -0.62 4.53
C ASN A 201 9.86 -0.83 4.76
N ASN A 202 9.49 -1.81 5.60
CA ASN A 202 8.10 -2.11 5.93
C ASN A 202 7.82 -1.83 7.41
N ILE A 203 6.58 -1.44 7.72
CA ILE A 203 6.14 -1.11 9.09
C ILE A 203 4.80 -1.79 9.43
N GLY A 204 4.50 -1.85 10.73
CA GLY A 204 3.23 -2.33 11.25
C GLY A 204 2.88 -3.74 10.77
N ARG A 205 1.67 -3.91 10.22
CA ARG A 205 1.15 -5.20 9.77
C ARG A 205 2.03 -5.88 8.72
N THR A 206 2.53 -5.13 7.73
CA THR A 206 3.42 -5.72 6.71
C THR A 206 4.70 -6.24 7.34
N LEU A 207 5.31 -5.47 8.24
CA LEU A 207 6.52 -5.92 8.97
C LEU A 207 6.25 -7.19 9.79
N ALA A 208 5.12 -7.23 10.51
CA ALA A 208 4.71 -8.41 11.27
C ALA A 208 4.61 -9.66 10.39
N ILE A 209 4.03 -9.53 9.19
CA ILE A 209 3.93 -10.63 8.23
C ILE A 209 5.31 -11.06 7.72
N LEU A 210 6.16 -10.09 7.38
CA LEU A 210 7.51 -10.34 6.84
C LEU A 210 8.45 -11.01 7.83
N THR A 211 8.19 -10.94 9.14
CA THR A 211 8.97 -11.73 10.12
C THR A 211 8.92 -13.24 9.87
N ARG A 212 7.91 -13.73 9.12
CA ARG A 212 7.72 -15.14 8.75
C ARG A 212 7.87 -15.43 7.26
N VAL A 213 8.29 -14.44 6.46
CA VAL A 213 8.51 -14.60 5.02
C VAL A 213 10.01 -14.61 4.77
N GLU A 214 10.50 -15.57 3.98
CA GLU A 214 11.91 -15.54 3.56
C GLU A 214 12.17 -14.39 2.59
N LYS A 215 13.36 -13.80 2.67
CA LYS A 215 13.76 -12.73 1.75
C LYS A 215 13.75 -13.20 0.29
N ASP A 216 14.19 -14.42 0.03
CA ASP A 216 14.21 -15.00 -1.33
C ASP A 216 12.79 -15.24 -1.87
N CYS A 217 11.86 -15.63 -1.00
CA CYS A 217 10.44 -15.72 -1.32
C CYS A 217 9.90 -14.35 -1.75
N TRP A 218 10.18 -13.29 -1.00
CA TRP A 218 9.77 -11.93 -1.34
C TRP A 218 10.35 -11.46 -2.67
N GLU A 219 11.65 -11.64 -2.88
CA GLU A 219 12.32 -11.22 -4.12
C GLU A 219 11.75 -11.99 -5.32
N THR A 220 11.46 -13.29 -5.18
CA THR A 220 10.82 -14.09 -6.24
C THR A 220 9.47 -13.50 -6.66
N ILE A 221 8.64 -13.06 -5.72
CA ILE A 221 7.36 -12.42 -6.02
C ILE A 221 7.60 -11.07 -6.69
N ARG A 222 8.52 -10.26 -6.15
CA ARG A 222 8.89 -8.94 -6.69
C ARG A 222 9.43 -9.02 -8.12
N PHE A 223 10.17 -10.08 -8.46
CA PHE A 223 10.75 -10.30 -9.79
C PHE A 223 9.70 -10.54 -10.89
N GLN A 224 8.45 -10.81 -10.54
CA GLN A 224 7.35 -10.91 -11.51
C GLN A 224 6.93 -9.53 -12.05
N VAL A 225 7.25 -8.43 -11.35
CA VAL A 225 6.93 -7.07 -11.80
C VAL A 225 7.97 -6.62 -12.83
N PRO A 226 7.59 -6.23 -14.06
CA PRO A 226 8.54 -5.82 -15.10
C PRO A 226 9.49 -4.69 -14.67
N LEU A 227 10.70 -4.71 -15.21
CA LEU A 227 11.66 -3.62 -15.08
C LEU A 227 11.23 -2.44 -15.97
N VAL A 228 11.08 -1.26 -15.37
CA VAL A 228 10.84 -0.01 -16.07
C VAL A 228 11.93 0.97 -15.63
N GLN A 229 12.79 1.41 -16.55
CA GLN A 229 13.92 2.30 -16.25
C GLN A 229 14.82 1.75 -15.12
N ASP A 230 15.25 0.49 -15.28
CA ASP A 230 16.14 -0.23 -14.34
C ASP A 230 15.58 -0.43 -12.92
N MET A 231 14.30 -0.10 -12.69
CA MET A 231 13.63 -0.30 -11.42
C MET A 231 12.31 -1.07 -11.56
N ARG A 232 12.12 -2.05 -10.68
CA ARG A 232 10.83 -2.74 -10.53
C ARG A 232 9.94 -1.87 -9.65
N THR A 233 8.92 -1.28 -10.27
CA THR A 233 8.00 -0.37 -9.59
C THR A 233 6.58 -0.91 -9.69
N LEU A 234 5.96 -1.18 -8.54
CA LEU A 234 4.55 -1.52 -8.48
C LEU A 234 3.72 -0.25 -8.63
N SER A 235 2.90 -0.20 -9.67
CA SER A 235 2.03 0.96 -9.92
C SER A 235 0.84 0.96 -8.95
N LEU A 236 0.19 2.12 -8.81
CA LEU A 236 -1.07 2.18 -8.07
C LEU A 236 -2.09 1.21 -8.69
N LYS A 237 -2.93 0.60 -7.85
CA LYS A 237 -3.98 -0.37 -8.25
C LYS A 237 -3.45 -1.70 -8.79
N GLN A 238 -2.15 -1.85 -9.02
CA GLN A 238 -1.54 -3.14 -9.36
C GLN A 238 -1.26 -3.94 -8.10
N ASN A 239 -1.34 -5.26 -8.24
CA ASN A 239 -0.87 -6.22 -7.25
C ASN A 239 -0.08 -7.32 -7.95
N VAL A 240 0.76 -8.00 -7.19
CA VAL A 240 1.53 -9.17 -7.64
C VAL A 240 1.40 -10.26 -6.60
N CYS A 241 1.26 -11.51 -7.04
CA CYS A 241 1.03 -12.64 -6.17
C CYS A 241 2.03 -13.75 -6.46
N GLY A 242 2.58 -14.35 -5.42
CA GLY A 242 3.29 -15.61 -5.55
C GLY A 242 3.20 -16.45 -4.30
N GLU A 243 3.81 -17.62 -4.37
CA GLU A 243 3.82 -18.60 -3.29
C GLU A 243 4.55 -18.04 -2.07
N TRP A 244 4.03 -18.32 -0.89
CA TRP A 244 4.68 -18.05 0.38
C TRP A 244 5.49 -19.29 0.80
N LYS A 245 6.82 -19.17 0.76
CA LYS A 245 7.75 -20.15 1.34
C LYS A 245 8.21 -19.71 2.74
N GLN A 246 8.16 -20.66 3.67
CA GLN A 246 8.45 -20.49 5.10
C GLN A 246 9.96 -20.45 5.35
N LYS A 247 10.37 -19.72 6.39
CA LYS A 247 11.77 -19.65 6.86
C LYS A 247 12.22 -20.91 7.60
N GLU A 248 11.28 -21.60 8.24
CA GLU A 248 11.55 -22.81 9.01
C GLU A 248 10.61 -23.93 8.53
N GLU A 249 11.17 -25.01 7.97
CA GLU A 249 10.41 -26.16 7.46
C GLU A 249 9.53 -26.84 8.54
N LYS A 250 9.80 -26.57 9.82
CA LYS A 250 9.11 -27.21 10.96
C LYS A 250 7.73 -26.63 11.26
N SER A 251 7.36 -25.48 10.69
CA SER A 251 6.03 -24.90 10.90
C SER A 251 5.26 -24.75 9.59
N PRO A 252 3.99 -25.20 9.52
CA PRO A 252 3.20 -25.05 8.31
C PRO A 252 2.99 -23.58 7.97
N SER A 253 3.10 -23.21 6.69
CA SER A 253 2.87 -21.83 6.25
C SER A 253 1.48 -21.32 6.67
N PRO A 254 1.34 -20.10 7.23
CA PRO A 254 0.04 -19.55 7.60
C PRO A 254 -0.85 -19.28 6.38
N ALA A 255 -0.28 -19.28 5.18
CA ALA A 255 -0.96 -19.17 3.90
C ALA A 255 -0.08 -19.73 2.76
N ALA A 256 -0.68 -20.18 1.68
CA ALA A 256 0.02 -20.63 0.49
C ALA A 256 0.56 -19.46 -0.36
N HIS A 257 -0.04 -18.28 -0.26
CA HIS A 257 0.29 -17.14 -1.11
C HIS A 257 0.50 -15.84 -0.32
N LEU A 258 1.33 -14.98 -0.90
CA LEU A 258 1.49 -13.58 -0.50
C LEU A 258 1.14 -12.68 -1.69
N ILE A 259 0.27 -11.70 -1.46
CA ILE A 259 -0.14 -10.70 -2.46
C ILE A 259 0.45 -9.35 -2.06
N LEU A 260 1.40 -8.84 -2.85
CA LEU A 260 1.94 -7.50 -2.68
C LEU A 260 1.03 -6.51 -3.39
N VAL A 261 0.60 -5.47 -2.69
CA VAL A 261 -0.26 -4.43 -3.26
C VAL A 261 0.22 -3.05 -2.85
N ARG A 262 0.13 -2.11 -3.79
CA ARG A 262 0.31 -0.69 -3.52
C ARG A 262 -1.06 0.00 -3.57
N PRO A 263 -1.78 0.05 -2.44
CA PRO A 263 -3.05 0.77 -2.41
C PRO A 263 -2.81 2.27 -2.61
N PRO A 264 -3.78 3.00 -3.18
CA PRO A 264 -3.72 4.45 -3.23
C PRO A 264 -3.80 5.02 -1.82
N THR A 265 -2.90 5.94 -1.49
CA THR A 265 -3.02 6.87 -0.37
C THR A 265 -3.51 8.23 -0.88
N LEU A 266 -4.13 9.04 -0.02
CA LEU A 266 -4.51 10.42 -0.35
C LEU A 266 -3.33 11.20 -0.98
N GLU A 267 -2.12 11.09 -0.40
CA GLU A 267 -0.93 11.75 -0.95
C GLU A 267 -0.56 11.23 -2.35
N SER A 268 -0.68 9.92 -2.59
CA SER A 268 -0.32 9.31 -3.88
C SER A 268 -1.24 9.72 -5.03
N LEU A 269 -2.44 10.22 -4.70
CA LEU A 269 -3.45 10.67 -5.66
C LEU A 269 -3.28 12.15 -6.04
N LEU A 270 -2.46 12.90 -5.31
CA LEU A 270 -2.16 14.30 -5.62
C LEU A 270 -1.26 14.43 -6.85
N SER A 271 -1.54 15.45 -7.66
CA SER A 271 -0.66 15.85 -8.75
C SER A 271 0.71 16.27 -8.22
N LEU A 272 1.72 16.32 -9.09
CA LEU A 272 3.07 16.77 -8.70
C LEU A 272 3.04 18.20 -8.15
N GLU A 273 2.21 19.07 -8.75
CA GLU A 273 2.04 20.46 -8.35
C GLU A 273 1.39 20.55 -6.97
N GLN A 274 0.29 19.84 -6.75
CA GLN A 274 -0.40 19.79 -5.45
C GLN A 274 0.52 19.26 -4.35
N ARG A 275 1.32 18.22 -4.64
CA ARG A 275 2.31 17.70 -3.67
C ARG A 275 3.39 18.72 -3.31
N ARG A 276 3.79 19.57 -4.25
CA ARG A 276 4.76 20.65 -4.00
C ARG A 276 4.13 21.75 -3.14
N GLU A 277 2.90 22.15 -3.44
CA GLU A 277 2.16 23.18 -2.70
C GLU A 277 1.80 22.79 -1.25
N LEU A 278 1.52 21.50 -1.05
CA LEU A 278 1.18 20.91 0.24
C LEU A 278 2.41 20.37 0.99
N LYS A 279 3.62 20.56 0.48
CA LYS A 279 4.84 20.07 1.13
C LYS A 279 4.96 20.66 2.54
N GLY A 280 4.96 19.78 3.54
CA GLY A 280 5.02 20.17 4.97
C GLY A 280 3.67 20.63 5.56
N LYS A 281 2.58 20.51 4.81
CA LYS A 281 1.21 20.79 5.28
C LYS A 281 0.45 19.47 5.47
N ALA A 282 -0.52 19.47 6.38
CA ALA A 282 -1.45 18.35 6.52
C ALA A 282 -2.36 18.27 5.28
N ILE A 283 -2.54 17.06 4.75
CA ILE A 283 -3.50 16.79 3.67
C ILE A 283 -4.89 16.71 4.29
N THR A 284 -5.87 17.38 3.68
CA THR A 284 -7.29 17.27 4.05
C THR A 284 -8.11 16.72 2.89
N LEU A 285 -9.36 16.33 3.13
CA LEU A 285 -10.20 15.85 2.03
C LEU A 285 -10.61 16.97 1.06
N ALA A 286 -10.46 18.24 1.44
CA ALA A 286 -10.66 19.36 0.53
C ALA A 286 -9.60 19.40 -0.59
N ASN A 287 -8.42 18.81 -0.35
CA ASN A 287 -7.36 18.74 -1.36
C ASN A 287 -7.55 17.60 -2.36
N ILE A 288 -8.50 16.70 -2.12
CA ILE A 288 -8.60 15.41 -2.80
C ILE A 288 -9.93 15.28 -3.53
N ASN A 289 -9.87 14.75 -4.76
CA ASN A 289 -11.07 14.26 -5.42
C ASN A 289 -11.55 12.97 -4.73
N LYS A 290 -12.51 13.12 -3.81
CA LYS A 290 -13.12 12.02 -3.03
C LYS A 290 -13.59 10.87 -3.90
N ALA A 291 -14.27 11.16 -5.02
CA ALA A 291 -14.77 10.14 -5.92
C ALA A 291 -13.62 9.35 -6.55
N GLN A 292 -12.59 10.03 -7.06
CA GLN A 292 -11.40 9.38 -7.63
C GLN A 292 -10.69 8.49 -6.60
N ALA A 293 -10.55 8.95 -5.36
CA ALA A 293 -9.95 8.16 -4.28
C ALA A 293 -10.78 6.90 -3.98
N PHE A 294 -12.10 7.04 -3.90
CA PHE A 294 -13.03 5.92 -3.74
C PHE A 294 -12.91 4.90 -4.87
N TYR A 295 -12.99 5.34 -6.14
CA TYR A 295 -12.84 4.46 -7.30
C TYR A 295 -11.50 3.72 -7.27
N ALA A 296 -10.41 4.41 -6.94
CA ALA A 296 -9.09 3.80 -6.89
C ALA A 296 -8.99 2.72 -5.81
N LEU A 297 -9.62 2.91 -4.65
CA LEU A 297 -9.69 1.90 -3.59
C LEU A 297 -10.53 0.69 -4.03
N VAL A 298 -11.72 0.92 -4.58
CA VAL A 298 -12.59 -0.16 -5.09
C VAL A 298 -11.86 -0.99 -6.14
N GLU A 299 -11.24 -0.34 -7.13
CA GLU A 299 -10.47 -1.02 -8.18
C GLU A 299 -9.31 -1.85 -7.60
N THR A 300 -8.63 -1.33 -6.58
CA THR A 300 -7.53 -2.05 -5.92
C THR A 300 -8.04 -3.34 -5.27
N TYR A 301 -9.15 -3.29 -4.53
CA TYR A 301 -9.77 -4.48 -3.94
C TYR A 301 -10.26 -5.47 -4.99
N THR A 302 -10.96 -5.01 -6.02
CA THR A 302 -11.44 -5.90 -7.08
C THR A 302 -10.29 -6.57 -7.82
N ASN A 303 -9.18 -5.86 -8.06
CA ASN A 303 -7.98 -6.45 -8.66
C ASN A 303 -7.36 -7.52 -7.76
N ILE A 304 -7.42 -7.38 -6.43
CA ILE A 304 -6.97 -8.43 -5.51
C ILE A 304 -7.88 -9.65 -5.61
N PHE A 305 -9.20 -9.44 -5.70
CA PHE A 305 -10.17 -10.54 -5.82
C PHE A 305 -10.01 -11.31 -7.14
N GLU A 306 -9.76 -10.62 -8.26
CA GLU A 306 -9.41 -11.25 -9.54
C GLU A 306 -8.10 -12.05 -9.44
N THR A 307 -7.07 -11.52 -8.76
CA THR A 307 -5.84 -12.27 -8.50
C THR A 307 -6.12 -13.52 -7.67
N CYS A 308 -7.00 -13.44 -6.66
CA CYS A 308 -7.41 -14.61 -5.88
C CYS A 308 -8.09 -15.66 -6.76
N LYS A 309 -8.97 -15.24 -7.67
CA LYS A 309 -9.60 -16.12 -8.66
C LYS A 309 -8.58 -16.87 -9.50
N ASN A 310 -7.65 -16.11 -10.10
CA ASN A 310 -6.66 -16.65 -11.02
C ASN A 310 -5.66 -17.62 -10.36
N LYS A 311 -5.48 -17.52 -9.04
CA LYS A 311 -4.57 -18.36 -8.25
C LYS A 311 -5.28 -19.44 -7.43
N GLY A 312 -6.61 -19.57 -7.55
CA GLY A 312 -7.38 -20.55 -6.76
C GLY A 312 -7.38 -20.26 -5.26
N ILE A 313 -7.17 -19.01 -4.86
CA ILE A 313 -7.19 -18.58 -3.46
C ILE A 313 -8.64 -18.43 -3.02
N LYS A 314 -8.99 -19.09 -1.92
CA LYS A 314 -10.33 -19.07 -1.33
C LYS A 314 -10.44 -18.27 -0.04
N HIS A 315 -9.33 -18.09 0.66
CA HIS A 315 -9.30 -17.41 1.96
C HIS A 315 -8.29 -16.27 1.95
N LEU A 316 -8.76 -15.05 2.20
CA LEU A 316 -7.94 -13.86 2.13
C LEU A 316 -7.83 -13.19 3.50
N GLN A 317 -6.63 -12.79 3.91
CA GLN A 317 -6.43 -11.86 5.03
C GLN A 317 -5.89 -10.53 4.53
N ILE A 318 -6.61 -9.45 4.84
CA ILE A 318 -6.35 -8.09 4.30
C ILE A 318 -6.69 -7.03 5.35
N ASP A 319 -6.10 -5.84 5.25
CA ASP A 319 -6.46 -4.67 6.05
C ASP A 319 -7.35 -3.68 5.27
N LEU A 320 -8.00 -2.76 6.00
CA LEU A 320 -8.73 -1.67 5.37
C LEU A 320 -7.76 -0.59 4.88
N PHE A 321 -7.73 -0.37 3.57
CA PHE A 321 -6.85 0.57 2.89
C PHE A 321 -7.29 2.01 3.11
N GLY A 322 -6.32 2.93 3.10
CA GLY A 322 -6.54 4.37 3.29
C GLY A 322 -6.80 4.79 4.75
N THR A 323 -7.13 3.86 5.65
CA THR A 323 -7.47 4.17 7.06
C THR A 323 -6.37 4.87 7.86
N LYS A 324 -5.12 4.86 7.36
CA LYS A 324 -3.95 5.52 7.97
C LYS A 324 -3.58 6.85 7.32
N ASP A 325 -4.32 7.30 6.31
CA ASP A 325 -3.98 8.51 5.56
C ASP A 325 -4.27 9.79 6.36
N LEU A 326 -5.24 9.75 7.26
CA LEU A 326 -5.60 10.83 8.18
C LEU A 326 -5.51 10.37 9.64
N TYR A 327 -5.22 11.31 10.54
CA TYR A 327 -5.16 11.06 11.99
C TYR A 327 -6.50 11.38 12.67
N SER A 328 -6.81 10.73 13.78
CA SER A 328 -8.09 10.87 14.49
C SER A 328 -8.44 12.28 14.99
N GLY A 329 -7.45 13.18 15.07
CA GLY A 329 -7.65 14.58 15.44
C GLY A 329 -7.94 15.52 14.27
N GLN A 330 -8.06 15.03 13.05
CA GLN A 330 -8.39 15.85 11.87
C GLN A 330 -9.90 15.83 11.62
N ASP A 331 -10.48 16.98 11.26
CA ASP A 331 -11.93 17.15 11.06
C ASP A 331 -12.53 16.15 10.06
N ASP A 332 -11.77 15.81 9.01
CA ASP A 332 -12.19 14.92 7.94
C ASP A 332 -11.98 13.42 8.26
N TYR A 333 -11.41 13.08 9.42
CA TYR A 333 -10.98 11.72 9.75
C TYR A 333 -12.12 10.71 9.64
N ASP A 334 -13.22 10.92 10.37
CA ASP A 334 -14.33 9.96 10.40
C ASP A 334 -14.96 9.82 9.00
N THR A 335 -15.15 10.94 8.29
CA THR A 335 -15.66 10.95 6.92
C THR A 335 -14.80 10.08 5.99
N TRP A 336 -13.46 10.19 6.11
CA TRP A 336 -12.54 9.36 5.35
C TRP A 336 -12.61 7.88 5.75
N GLN A 337 -12.65 7.58 7.05
CA GLN A 337 -12.80 6.20 7.53
C GLN A 337 -14.05 5.54 6.97
N TYR A 338 -15.19 6.25 6.93
CA TYR A 338 -16.41 5.76 6.30
C TYR A 338 -16.25 5.57 4.80
N GLY A 339 -15.57 6.49 4.10
CA GLY A 339 -15.21 6.34 2.68
C GLY A 339 -14.41 5.07 2.38
N CYS A 340 -13.39 4.76 3.19
CA CYS A 340 -12.59 3.54 3.09
C CYS A 340 -13.44 2.27 3.30
N GLN A 341 -14.31 2.26 4.31
CA GLN A 341 -15.21 1.14 4.59
C GLN A 341 -16.21 0.93 3.44
N LEU A 342 -16.81 2.01 2.92
CA LEU A 342 -17.72 1.96 1.78
C LEU A 342 -17.02 1.44 0.52
N ALA A 343 -15.77 1.82 0.26
CA ALA A 343 -15.02 1.32 -0.88
C ALA A 343 -14.77 -0.19 -0.78
N PHE A 344 -14.43 -0.68 0.42
CA PHE A 344 -14.33 -2.12 0.66
C PHE A 344 -15.68 -2.83 0.44
N LEU A 345 -16.78 -2.34 1.01
CA LEU A 345 -18.10 -2.94 0.86
C LEU A 345 -18.60 -2.93 -0.60
N GLU A 346 -18.31 -1.87 -1.35
CA GLU A 346 -18.61 -1.80 -2.77
C GLU A 346 -17.80 -2.84 -3.57
N SER A 347 -16.53 -3.09 -3.22
CA SER A 347 -15.76 -4.16 -3.84
C SER A 347 -16.36 -5.55 -3.57
N LEU A 348 -16.95 -5.79 -2.38
CA LEU A 348 -17.66 -7.04 -2.09
C LEU A 348 -18.95 -7.17 -2.88
N ARG A 349 -19.65 -6.05 -3.14
CA ARG A 349 -20.81 -6.06 -4.05
C ARG A 349 -20.40 -6.55 -5.45
N HIS A 350 -19.24 -6.11 -5.96
CA HIS A 350 -18.73 -6.59 -7.24
C HIS A 350 -18.45 -8.09 -7.20
N LEU A 351 -17.78 -8.57 -6.14
CA LEU A 351 -17.53 -9.99 -5.93
C LEU A 351 -18.85 -10.79 -5.95
N PHE A 352 -19.89 -10.32 -5.25
CA PHE A 352 -21.21 -10.96 -5.18
C PHE A 352 -22.07 -10.82 -6.46
N ILE A 353 -21.61 -10.17 -7.52
CA ILE A 353 -22.38 -10.08 -8.78
C ILE A 353 -21.79 -11.00 -9.86
N GLN A 354 -20.53 -11.43 -9.72
CA GLN A 354 -19.79 -12.21 -10.73
C GLN A 354 -20.17 -13.71 -10.78
N GLY A 355 -21.46 -14.05 -10.89
CA GLY A 355 -22.09 -15.39 -10.89
C GLY A 355 -21.29 -16.68 -11.19
N GLN A 356 -21.74 -17.74 -10.48
CA GLN A 356 -21.50 -19.20 -10.53
C GLN A 356 -20.17 -19.79 -10.02
N GLU A 357 -19.00 -19.20 -10.27
CA GLU A 357 -17.75 -19.70 -9.67
C GLU A 357 -17.09 -18.61 -8.83
N MET A 358 -17.51 -18.54 -7.57
CA MET A 358 -16.90 -17.66 -6.57
C MET A 358 -15.65 -18.35 -6.00
N PRO A 359 -14.43 -17.88 -6.31
CA PRO A 359 -13.22 -18.46 -5.76
C PRO A 359 -13.10 -18.16 -4.26
N LEU A 360 -13.45 -16.93 -3.84
CA LEU A 360 -13.28 -16.47 -2.47
C LEU A 360 -14.47 -16.91 -1.59
N LEU A 361 -14.17 -17.73 -0.60
CA LEU A 361 -15.10 -18.21 0.43
C LEU A 361 -15.01 -17.39 1.72
N SER A 362 -13.87 -16.78 2.02
CA SER A 362 -13.80 -15.86 3.14
C SER A 362 -12.78 -14.75 2.98
N ILE A 363 -13.12 -13.60 3.55
CA ILE A 363 -12.22 -12.48 3.72
C ILE A 363 -12.14 -12.16 5.21
N THR A 364 -10.93 -12.05 5.72
CA THR A 364 -10.65 -11.65 7.09
C THR A 364 -10.04 -10.26 7.07
N LEU A 365 -10.83 -9.29 7.52
CA LEU A 365 -10.38 -7.93 7.82
C LEU A 365 -9.71 -7.89 9.18
N GLN A 366 -8.47 -7.39 9.20
CA GLN A 366 -7.68 -7.27 10.41
C GLN A 366 -7.21 -5.83 10.60
N ASN A 367 -7.28 -5.35 11.84
CA ASN A 367 -6.61 -4.14 12.29
C ASN A 367 -6.01 -4.39 13.69
N TYR A 368 -4.89 -3.76 14.01
CA TYR A 368 -4.25 -3.92 15.31
C TYR A 368 -4.96 -3.12 16.42
N GLN A 369 -5.51 -1.96 16.08
CA GLN A 369 -6.04 -0.99 17.04
C GLN A 369 -7.52 -1.16 17.35
N GLU A 370 -8.31 -1.56 16.36
CA GLU A 370 -9.76 -1.68 16.47
C GLU A 370 -10.29 -2.86 15.66
N VAL A 371 -11.55 -3.24 15.89
CA VAL A 371 -12.22 -4.24 15.06
C VAL A 371 -12.80 -3.54 13.83
N PRO A 372 -12.38 -3.91 12.60
CA PRO A 372 -12.91 -3.31 11.39
C PRO A 372 -14.44 -3.39 11.29
N LEU A 373 -15.07 -2.35 10.73
CA LEU A 373 -16.52 -2.28 10.47
C LEU A 373 -17.43 -2.34 11.72
N LEU A 374 -16.88 -2.44 12.93
CA LEU A 374 -17.65 -2.70 14.16
C LEU A 374 -18.77 -1.67 14.41
N LYS A 375 -18.47 -0.37 14.28
CA LYS A 375 -19.46 0.70 14.42
C LYS A 375 -20.58 0.58 13.39
N GLY A 376 -20.22 0.30 12.13
CA GLY A 376 -21.18 0.13 11.03
C GLY A 376 -22.09 -1.06 11.26
N VAL A 377 -21.54 -2.19 11.70
CA VAL A 377 -22.29 -3.43 11.94
C VAL A 377 -23.27 -3.26 13.10
N ARG A 378 -22.90 -2.60 14.20
CA ARG A 378 -23.83 -2.33 15.30
C ARG A 378 -25.00 -1.44 14.90
N LYS A 379 -24.74 -0.47 14.02
CA LYS A 379 -25.80 0.37 13.49
C LYS A 379 -26.66 -0.38 12.46
N ALA A 380 -26.06 -1.30 11.72
CA ALA A 380 -26.75 -2.18 10.77
C ALA A 380 -27.62 -3.23 11.49
N PHE A 381 -27.20 -3.71 12.64
CA PHE A 381 -27.89 -4.75 13.41
C PHE A 381 -27.95 -4.29 14.87
N PRO A 382 -28.83 -3.32 15.19
CA PRO A 382 -28.97 -2.80 16.54
C PRO A 382 -29.49 -3.87 17.48
N LYS A 383 -29.24 -3.69 18.79
CA LYS A 383 -29.94 -4.45 19.82
C LYS A 383 -31.40 -3.99 19.82
N ASP A 384 -32.33 -4.94 19.73
CA ASP A 384 -33.77 -4.68 19.91
C ASP A 384 -34.06 -4.22 21.34
#